data_AF-A0A809SK53-F1
#
_entry.id   AF-A0A809SK53-F1
#
_cell.length_a   1.000
_cell.length_b   1.000
_cell.length_c   1.000
_cell.angle_alpha   90.00
_cell.angle_beta   90.00
_cell.angle_gamma   90.00
#
_symmetry.space_group_name_H-M   'P 1'
#
loop_
_entity.id
_entity.type
_entity.pdbx_description
1 polymer ?
#
loop_
_entity_poly.entity_id
_entity_poly.type
_entity_poly.pdbx_seq_one_letter_code
_entity_poly.pdbx_strand_id
1 'polypeptide(L)'
;MLKKRKSKIFLLMSSSVIIASSSIGTLLYNVDFNKNEHSFIYDDKAEALLNKSNNLSFDNSLISNKDQNLKEKTNEIVEIIEKPEKPTEQPIVILSPPKEKPQIKIPKPAPSPIPKVIETQSQPIVQEPPKTIPPVSTPEPNPKPKPSGSETLVEIAGVYVKAKVNKKIPPRIISNYDKENGLANREPYINNFVGEIISVEVTDELREANKRQALTGIQRNVGIFINTFIEDKEFYDQNGYKSITRKNYWGSIWDRFGRLIEVIMKNKNDPFYLNFLKKEAAEVYPTKDFNNDIDEEKAWLVIHLDTSKFNTLNPESENYLKTGYSINQDNVYINEKGEIGSYSHGLPAEFNGVLSRMYRDNNEKRAFTYDSAEWRFSGAIQEGKYPGWTKTDISQSPEFSKYNVSNVTGIKIFSMQRDTPIEGKRNQGYVVEIDTSKNDAYTKTKQLIEELKADNKEITSYRFFNMGKNDSSQKFRDILSALPERLPQLELFFDASATNTSSLIALEDKYIDELSLYTLGNSLLDSWSLNPWAIKRTAWVNSIDITLVLILKRTQILQLD
;
A
#
# COMPACT_ATOMS: atom_id res chain seq x y z
N MET A 1 -32.30 -24.58 39.65
CA MET A 1 -32.19 -23.14 39.26
C MET A 1 -31.03 -22.79 38.31
N LEU A 2 -29.94 -23.58 38.22
CA LEU A 2 -28.72 -23.23 37.47
C LEU A 2 -28.91 -22.80 35.99
N LYS A 3 -29.83 -23.42 35.22
CA LYS A 3 -30.04 -23.07 33.78
C LYS A 3 -30.34 -21.57 33.55
N LYS A 4 -31.17 -20.93 34.39
CA LYS A 4 -31.53 -19.50 34.21
C LYS A 4 -30.37 -18.51 34.47
N ARG A 5 -29.27 -18.93 35.11
CA ARG A 5 -28.09 -18.07 35.33
C ARG A 5 -27.16 -18.03 34.11
N LYS A 6 -26.93 -19.17 33.43
CA LYS A 6 -26.08 -19.23 32.23
C LYS A 6 -26.66 -18.44 31.05
N SER A 7 -27.96 -18.57 30.77
CA SER A 7 -28.60 -17.82 29.67
C SER A 7 -28.56 -16.30 29.87
N LYS A 8 -28.65 -15.78 31.11
CA LYS A 8 -28.50 -14.34 31.37
C LYS A 8 -27.07 -13.84 31.13
N ILE A 9 -26.05 -14.63 31.47
CA ILE A 9 -24.65 -14.28 31.20
C ILE A 9 -24.39 -14.25 29.69
N PHE A 10 -24.88 -15.25 28.95
CA PHE A 10 -24.74 -15.26 27.49
C PHE A 10 -25.47 -14.07 26.83
N LEU A 11 -26.70 -13.76 27.25
CA LEU A 11 -27.44 -12.61 26.71
C LEU A 11 -26.73 -11.27 26.98
N LEU A 12 -26.12 -11.11 28.16
CA LEU A 12 -25.29 -9.93 28.50
C LEU A 12 -24.04 -9.85 27.61
N MET A 13 -23.33 -10.96 27.40
CA MET A 13 -22.17 -11.03 26.50
C MET A 13 -22.58 -10.67 25.06
N SER A 14 -23.66 -11.24 24.52
CA SER A 14 -24.19 -10.90 23.19
C SER A 14 -24.56 -9.43 23.05
N SER A 15 -25.22 -8.84 24.06
CA SER A 15 -25.61 -7.42 24.03
C SER A 15 -24.41 -6.47 24.12
N SER A 16 -23.33 -6.85 24.84
CA SER A 16 -22.11 -6.04 24.90
C SER A 16 -21.32 -5.99 23.59
N VAL A 17 -21.38 -7.03 22.76
CA VAL A 17 -20.68 -7.07 21.46
C VAL A 17 -21.42 -6.28 20.38
N ILE A 18 -22.75 -6.29 20.35
CA ILE A 18 -23.55 -5.64 19.30
C ILE A 18 -23.66 -4.12 19.49
N ILE A 19 -23.55 -3.62 20.72
CA ILE A 19 -23.55 -2.16 20.98
C ILE A 19 -22.23 -1.52 20.54
N ALA A 20 -21.08 -2.20 20.67
CA ALA A 20 -19.77 -1.62 20.33
C ALA A 20 -19.64 -1.23 18.84
N SER A 21 -20.17 -2.05 17.92
CA SER A 21 -20.06 -1.81 16.47
C SER A 21 -21.07 -0.78 15.94
N SER A 22 -22.20 -0.57 16.63
CA SER A 22 -23.25 0.36 16.22
C SER A 22 -23.15 1.73 16.92
N SER A 23 -22.61 1.77 18.14
CA SER A 23 -22.44 3.04 18.88
C SER A 23 -21.27 3.87 18.37
N ILE A 24 -20.17 3.29 17.86
CA ILE A 24 -19.07 4.09 17.27
C ILE A 24 -19.55 4.83 16.01
N GLY A 25 -20.25 4.16 15.10
CA GLY A 25 -20.81 4.79 13.90
C GLY A 25 -21.81 5.89 14.21
N THR A 26 -22.70 5.68 15.19
CA THR A 26 -23.68 6.71 15.59
C THR A 26 -23.09 7.81 16.48
N LEU A 27 -22.03 7.56 17.24
CA LEU A 27 -21.31 8.63 17.95
C LEU A 27 -20.57 9.54 16.96
N LEU A 28 -19.83 8.98 16.00
CA LEU A 28 -19.18 9.78 14.96
C LEU A 28 -20.21 10.59 14.15
N TYR A 29 -21.30 9.95 13.70
CA TYR A 29 -22.36 10.62 12.95
C TYR A 29 -23.09 11.72 13.73
N ASN A 30 -23.25 11.59 15.06
CA ASN A 30 -23.88 12.65 15.87
C ASN A 30 -22.90 13.74 16.33
N VAL A 31 -21.60 13.46 16.41
CA VAL A 31 -20.56 14.46 16.74
C VAL A 31 -20.36 15.43 15.58
N ASP A 32 -20.38 14.97 14.32
CA ASP A 32 -20.23 15.84 13.15
C ASP A 32 -21.49 16.64 12.78
N PHE A 33 -22.71 16.12 13.02
CA PHE A 33 -23.95 16.69 12.45
C PHE A 33 -24.90 17.42 13.41
N ASN A 34 -24.60 17.52 14.72
CA ASN A 34 -25.48 18.25 15.64
C ASN A 34 -24.74 19.08 16.71
N LYS A 35 -23.99 20.10 16.25
CA LYS A 35 -23.66 21.28 17.06
C LYS A 35 -23.40 22.54 16.23
N ASN A 36 -24.48 23.10 15.67
CA ASN A 36 -24.49 24.51 15.25
C ASN A 36 -24.34 25.40 16.49
N GLU A 37 -23.10 25.78 16.83
CA GLU A 37 -22.72 27.10 17.39
C GLU A 37 -21.20 27.15 17.66
N HIS A 38 -20.40 27.24 16.59
CA HIS A 38 -19.22 28.11 16.48
C HIS A 38 -18.78 28.15 15.00
N SER A 39 -18.60 29.35 14.45
CA SER A 39 -18.39 29.54 13.01
C SER A 39 -16.95 29.24 12.57
N PHE A 40 -16.72 28.05 12.01
CA PHE A 40 -15.52 27.78 11.24
C PHE A 40 -15.69 28.25 9.80
N ILE A 41 -14.90 29.26 9.39
CA ILE A 41 -14.87 29.73 8.01
C ILE A 41 -14.05 28.73 7.19
N TYR A 42 -14.73 27.88 6.43
CA TYR A 42 -14.10 27.09 5.36
C TYR A 42 -13.91 27.99 4.14
N ASP A 43 -12.65 28.23 3.76
CA ASP A 43 -12.30 28.84 2.47
C ASP A 43 -11.97 27.73 1.45
N ASP A 44 -12.96 27.38 0.64
CA ASP A 44 -12.92 26.28 -0.34
C ASP A 44 -12.21 26.70 -1.66
N LYS A 45 -11.23 27.60 -1.57
CA LYS A 45 -10.45 28.14 -2.71
C LYS A 45 -8.93 27.98 -2.57
N ALA A 46 -8.50 27.09 -1.68
CA ALA A 46 -7.08 26.89 -1.37
C ALA A 46 -6.31 26.08 -2.45
N GLU A 47 -6.16 26.64 -3.65
CA GLU A 47 -5.23 26.13 -4.67
C GLU A 47 -3.79 26.08 -4.11
N ALA A 48 -3.03 25.05 -4.50
CA ALA A 48 -1.70 24.78 -3.96
C ALA A 48 -0.61 25.63 -4.65
N LEU A 49 -0.49 26.89 -4.25
CA LEU A 49 0.55 27.80 -4.71
C LEU A 49 1.77 27.78 -3.75
N LEU A 50 2.93 27.40 -4.28
CA LEU A 50 4.24 27.59 -3.64
C LEU A 50 4.87 28.86 -4.22
N ASN A 51 5.36 29.77 -3.37
CA ASN A 51 5.87 31.06 -3.85
C ASN A 51 7.38 30.99 -4.12
N LYS A 52 7.80 31.27 -5.35
CA LYS A 52 9.13 30.90 -5.87
C LYS A 52 10.11 32.07 -5.90
N SER A 53 10.19 32.84 -4.80
CA SER A 53 11.09 34.01 -4.67
C SER A 53 12.03 33.91 -3.47
N ASN A 54 13.29 34.36 -3.65
CA ASN A 54 14.39 34.17 -2.69
C ASN A 54 14.51 35.31 -1.65
N ASN A 55 13.55 36.24 -1.62
CA ASN A 55 13.60 37.51 -0.91
C ASN A 55 12.40 37.69 0.04
N LEU A 56 12.06 36.65 0.82
CA LEU A 56 10.88 36.62 1.69
C LEU A 56 11.21 36.93 3.16
N SER A 57 10.26 37.54 3.87
CA SER A 57 10.25 37.69 5.34
C SER A 57 9.42 36.58 5.99
N PHE A 58 9.93 36.06 7.11
CA PHE A 58 9.31 35.01 7.92
C PHE A 58 8.68 35.54 9.22
N ASP A 59 8.73 36.86 9.46
CA ASP A 59 8.46 37.46 10.78
C ASP A 59 7.00 37.29 11.26
N ASN A 60 6.10 36.87 10.36
CA ASN A 60 4.71 36.52 10.64
C ASN A 60 4.28 35.20 9.94
N SER A 61 5.22 34.31 9.59
CA SER A 61 4.89 33.05 8.91
C SER A 61 4.17 32.06 9.85
N LEU A 62 3.07 31.47 9.40
CA LEU A 62 2.45 30.33 10.08
C LEU A 62 3.30 29.07 9.88
N ILE A 63 3.41 28.23 10.91
CA ILE A 63 4.13 26.94 10.83
C ILE A 63 3.28 25.96 10.02
N SER A 64 3.48 25.96 8.70
CA SER A 64 2.69 25.24 7.72
C SER A 64 3.58 24.61 6.64
N ASN A 65 3.08 23.57 5.98
CA ASN A 65 3.65 22.98 4.76
C ASN A 65 3.13 23.67 3.48
N LYS A 66 2.64 24.91 3.59
CA LYS A 66 2.18 25.79 2.50
C LYS A 66 2.71 27.21 2.71
N ASP A 67 3.17 27.87 1.65
CA ASP A 67 3.81 29.20 1.66
C ASP A 67 2.82 30.37 1.81
N GLN A 68 1.85 30.26 2.74
CA GLN A 68 0.82 31.27 2.91
C GLN A 68 1.34 32.50 3.67
N ASN A 69 0.97 33.69 3.18
CA ASN A 69 1.25 35.01 3.76
C ASN A 69 2.73 35.42 3.87
N LEU A 70 3.65 34.74 3.19
CA LEU A 70 5.04 35.20 3.06
C LEU A 70 5.07 36.52 2.26
N LYS A 71 5.70 37.55 2.84
CA LYS A 71 5.83 38.88 2.22
C LYS A 71 7.20 39.04 1.58
N GLU A 72 7.23 39.61 0.38
CA GLU A 72 8.49 40.03 -0.21
C GLU A 72 9.12 41.16 0.61
N LYS A 73 10.42 41.04 0.83
CA LYS A 73 11.26 42.07 1.44
C LYS A 73 11.53 43.12 0.37
N THR A 74 11.03 44.33 0.58
CA THR A 74 11.38 45.49 -0.25
C THR A 74 12.87 45.79 -0.10
N ASN A 75 13.64 45.38 -1.10
CA ASN A 75 15.02 45.82 -1.24
C ASN A 75 15.00 47.30 -1.61
N GLU A 76 15.51 48.16 -0.74
CA GLU A 76 15.88 49.52 -1.13
C GLU A 76 16.97 49.42 -2.21
N ILE A 77 16.75 50.07 -3.35
CA ILE A 77 17.69 50.02 -4.48
C ILE A 77 18.88 50.90 -4.13
N VAL A 78 19.94 50.27 -3.62
CA VAL A 78 21.28 50.87 -3.59
C VAL A 78 21.80 50.89 -5.03
N GLU A 79 21.96 52.08 -5.61
CA GLU A 79 22.60 52.25 -6.92
C GLU A 79 24.03 51.70 -6.87
N ILE A 80 24.32 50.65 -7.65
CA ILE A 80 25.67 50.11 -7.78
C ILE A 80 26.40 50.87 -8.88
N ILE A 81 27.41 51.63 -8.45
CA ILE A 81 28.27 52.48 -9.29
C ILE A 81 29.04 51.64 -10.31
N GLU A 82 29.06 52.09 -11.58
CA GLU A 82 29.78 51.43 -12.68
C GLU A 82 31.32 51.44 -12.51
N LYS A 83 31.98 50.33 -12.85
CA LYS A 83 33.44 50.25 -13.07
C LYS A 83 33.89 48.90 -13.66
N PRO A 84 35.02 48.82 -14.38
CA PRO A 84 35.31 49.50 -15.66
C PRO A 84 35.67 48.50 -16.78
N GLU A 85 35.97 49.02 -17.98
CA GLU A 85 36.43 48.23 -19.14
C GLU A 85 37.77 47.50 -18.94
N LYS A 86 38.04 46.50 -19.80
CA LYS A 86 39.36 45.84 -19.95
C LYS A 86 40.05 46.29 -21.26
N PRO A 87 41.40 46.29 -21.31
CA PRO A 87 42.15 47.03 -22.32
C PRO A 87 42.32 46.32 -23.68
N THR A 88 42.68 47.13 -24.68
CA THR A 88 42.85 46.83 -26.10
C THR A 88 44.20 46.21 -26.47
N GLU A 89 44.23 45.38 -27.51
CA GLU A 89 45.39 45.25 -28.42
C GLU A 89 44.94 45.30 -29.90
N GLN A 90 45.86 45.68 -30.79
CA GLN A 90 45.67 46.09 -32.20
C GLN A 90 47.06 46.04 -32.92
N PRO A 91 47.19 46.27 -34.25
CA PRO A 91 46.24 46.12 -35.37
C PRO A 91 46.83 45.50 -36.68
N ILE A 92 45.96 44.99 -37.57
CA ILE A 92 46.11 44.90 -39.06
C ILE A 92 44.66 44.94 -39.65
N VAL A 93 44.16 45.76 -40.61
CA VAL A 93 44.62 46.68 -41.70
C VAL A 93 44.66 46.02 -43.11
N ILE A 94 44.00 46.50 -44.18
CA ILE A 94 43.13 47.68 -44.43
C ILE A 94 41.62 47.26 -44.46
N LEU A 95 40.63 47.63 -45.32
CA LEU A 95 40.42 48.54 -46.49
C LEU A 95 38.96 49.13 -46.45
N SER A 96 38.40 49.70 -47.52
CA SER A 96 37.19 50.59 -47.46
C SER A 96 36.36 50.69 -48.79
N PRO A 97 35.47 51.71 -49.03
CA PRO A 97 33.98 51.70 -48.93
C PRO A 97 33.29 52.09 -50.30
N PRO A 98 32.15 52.85 -50.49
CA PRO A 98 31.02 53.36 -49.65
C PRO A 98 29.59 53.30 -50.33
N LYS A 99 28.62 54.15 -49.88
CA LYS A 99 27.43 54.78 -50.60
C LYS A 99 26.11 53.96 -50.80
N GLU A 100 24.87 54.51 -50.79
CA GLU A 100 24.28 55.86 -50.43
C GLU A 100 22.74 55.82 -50.07
N LYS A 101 21.96 56.93 -50.11
CA LYS A 101 20.56 57.17 -49.56
C LYS A 101 19.67 58.01 -50.56
N PRO A 102 18.49 58.70 -50.29
CA PRO A 102 17.56 58.87 -49.11
C PRO A 102 16.00 59.09 -49.36
N GLN A 103 15.17 59.29 -48.28
CA GLN A 103 13.84 60.03 -48.19
C GLN A 103 12.53 59.52 -48.91
N ILE A 104 11.29 60.10 -48.84
CA ILE A 104 10.30 60.64 -47.79
C ILE A 104 8.93 61.06 -48.51
N LYS A 105 7.71 61.54 -48.06
CA LYS A 105 6.98 62.17 -46.89
C LYS A 105 5.39 62.09 -47.02
N ILE A 106 4.60 62.14 -45.90
CA ILE A 106 3.35 62.96 -45.51
C ILE A 106 2.22 63.32 -46.56
N PRO A 107 0.84 63.40 -46.33
CA PRO A 107 -0.01 63.70 -45.12
C PRO A 107 -1.38 62.89 -44.87
N LYS A 108 -2.59 63.50 -45.08
CA LYS A 108 -4.05 63.19 -44.75
C LYS A 108 -4.99 64.20 -45.52
N PRO A 109 -6.38 64.25 -45.51
CA PRO A 109 -7.42 63.82 -44.53
C PRO A 109 -8.76 63.19 -45.10
N ALA A 110 -9.93 63.30 -44.40
CA ALA A 110 -11.27 62.68 -44.64
C ALA A 110 -12.43 63.77 -44.72
N PRO A 111 -13.80 63.55 -44.66
CA PRO A 111 -14.64 62.37 -44.29
C PRO A 111 -16.01 62.11 -45.07
N SER A 112 -16.76 61.05 -44.66
CA SER A 112 -18.25 60.76 -44.61
C SER A 112 -19.27 61.29 -45.66
N PRO A 113 -20.43 60.61 -45.96
CA PRO A 113 -21.24 59.74 -45.06
C PRO A 113 -21.87 58.42 -45.67
N ILE A 114 -22.90 57.91 -45.00
CA ILE A 114 -23.59 56.57 -45.01
C ILE A 114 -25.08 56.75 -45.47
N PRO A 115 -25.98 55.76 -45.78
CA PRO A 115 -25.91 54.28 -45.90
C PRO A 115 -26.49 53.63 -47.20
N LYS A 116 -26.08 52.38 -47.48
CA LYS A 116 -26.98 51.21 -47.55
C LYS A 116 -26.19 49.91 -47.35
N VAL A 117 -26.78 48.91 -46.70
CA VAL A 117 -26.08 47.70 -46.22
C VAL A 117 -26.71 46.44 -46.82
N ILE A 118 -25.86 45.54 -47.33
CA ILE A 118 -25.98 44.07 -47.26
C ILE A 118 -24.64 43.43 -47.71
N GLU A 119 -24.31 42.29 -47.10
CA GLU A 119 -23.24 41.33 -47.45
C GLU A 119 -21.73 41.66 -47.26
N THR A 120 -21.00 40.56 -47.00
CA THR A 120 -19.56 40.41 -46.75
C THR A 120 -18.93 41.18 -45.57
N GLN A 121 -18.50 40.43 -44.55
CA GLN A 121 -17.44 40.84 -43.60
C GLN A 121 -16.36 39.76 -43.53
N SER A 122 -15.14 40.17 -43.20
CA SER A 122 -13.89 39.44 -43.45
C SER A 122 -13.30 38.75 -42.23
N GLN A 123 -12.34 37.85 -42.49
CA GLN A 123 -11.63 37.05 -41.49
C GLN A 123 -10.72 37.89 -40.58
N PRO A 124 -10.53 37.50 -39.31
CA PRO A 124 -9.56 38.15 -38.43
C PRO A 124 -8.12 37.69 -38.75
N ILE A 125 -7.18 38.64 -38.81
CA ILE A 125 -5.75 38.34 -38.84
C ILE A 125 -5.30 38.08 -37.40
N VAL A 126 -4.82 36.87 -37.13
CA VAL A 126 -4.23 36.45 -35.84
C VAL A 126 -2.81 35.93 -36.11
N GLN A 127 -1.97 36.01 -35.08
CA GLN A 127 -0.52 35.79 -35.10
C GLN A 127 -0.08 34.51 -35.84
N GLU A 128 1.12 34.53 -36.45
CA GLU A 128 1.73 33.34 -37.04
C GLU A 128 1.75 32.19 -36.02
N PRO A 129 1.40 30.95 -36.41
CA PRO A 129 1.57 29.81 -35.53
C PRO A 129 3.06 29.67 -35.17
N PRO A 130 3.40 29.33 -33.92
CA PRO A 130 4.79 29.01 -33.59
C PRO A 130 5.26 27.91 -34.54
N LYS A 131 6.47 28.08 -35.11
CA LYS A 131 7.07 27.07 -35.98
C LYS A 131 6.93 25.72 -35.30
N THR A 132 6.25 24.78 -35.95
CA THR A 132 6.20 23.40 -35.50
C THR A 132 7.62 22.88 -35.50
N ILE A 133 8.22 22.86 -34.31
CA ILE A 133 9.33 21.97 -34.01
C ILE A 133 8.82 20.60 -34.48
N PRO A 134 9.49 19.92 -35.44
CA PRO A 134 9.06 18.60 -35.85
C PRO A 134 8.95 17.76 -34.58
N PRO A 135 7.83 17.04 -34.34
CA PRO A 135 7.56 16.44 -33.05
C PRO A 135 8.79 15.64 -32.64
N VAL A 136 9.45 16.07 -31.55
CA VAL A 136 10.71 15.49 -31.09
C VAL A 136 10.45 14.01 -31.00
N SER A 137 11.04 13.27 -31.94
CA SER A 137 10.64 11.90 -32.22
C SER A 137 10.77 11.15 -30.91
N THR A 138 9.63 10.78 -30.31
CA THR A 138 9.61 9.95 -29.11
C THR A 138 10.46 8.74 -29.48
N PRO A 139 11.66 8.56 -28.89
CA PRO A 139 12.61 7.60 -29.40
C PRO A 139 11.91 6.24 -29.39
N GLU A 140 11.78 5.62 -30.57
CA GLU A 140 10.95 4.42 -30.75
C GLU A 140 11.26 3.46 -29.61
N PRO A 141 10.25 3.02 -28.83
CA PRO A 141 10.45 2.48 -27.49
C PRO A 141 11.41 1.30 -27.54
N ASN A 142 12.68 1.60 -27.20
CA ASN A 142 13.88 0.94 -27.75
C ASN A 142 13.68 -0.58 -27.76
N PRO A 143 13.54 -1.20 -28.96
CA PRO A 143 12.61 -2.30 -29.19
C PRO A 143 12.75 -3.37 -28.12
N LYS A 144 11.73 -3.45 -27.24
CA LYS A 144 11.70 -4.30 -26.04
C LYS A 144 12.42 -5.61 -26.34
N PRO A 145 13.62 -5.86 -25.78
CA PRO A 145 14.50 -6.90 -26.29
C PRO A 145 13.75 -8.23 -26.23
N LYS A 146 13.53 -8.84 -27.41
CA LYS A 146 12.73 -10.08 -27.55
C LYS A 146 13.13 -11.03 -26.43
N PRO A 147 12.19 -11.50 -25.59
CA PRO A 147 12.54 -12.19 -24.36
C PRO A 147 13.36 -13.44 -24.68
N SER A 148 14.67 -13.30 -24.49
CA SER A 148 15.70 -14.33 -24.61
C SER A 148 15.63 -15.25 -23.38
N GLY A 149 14.42 -15.73 -23.10
CA GLY A 149 14.16 -16.62 -21.98
C GLY A 149 14.86 -17.94 -22.21
N SER A 150 15.63 -18.36 -21.21
CA SER A 150 16.28 -19.66 -21.17
C SER A 150 15.25 -20.73 -20.83
N GLU A 151 15.38 -21.90 -21.44
CA GLU A 151 14.67 -23.09 -20.96
C GLU A 151 15.31 -23.58 -19.65
N THR A 152 14.47 -23.97 -18.70
CA THR A 152 14.86 -24.44 -17.36
C THR A 152 13.77 -25.38 -16.85
N LEU A 153 14.07 -26.21 -15.85
CA LEU A 153 13.01 -26.84 -15.05
C LEU A 153 12.51 -25.85 -13.99
N VAL A 154 11.19 -25.86 -13.74
CA VAL A 154 10.49 -25.10 -12.68
C VAL A 154 9.55 -26.07 -11.96
N GLU A 155 9.44 -25.96 -10.65
CA GLU A 155 8.50 -26.76 -9.86
C GLU A 155 7.14 -26.06 -9.79
N ILE A 156 6.09 -26.70 -10.31
CA ILE A 156 4.72 -26.15 -10.34
C ILE A 156 3.78 -27.21 -9.78
N ALA A 157 3.04 -26.87 -8.72
CA ALA A 157 2.19 -27.80 -7.96
C ALA A 157 2.88 -29.12 -7.55
N GLY A 158 4.19 -29.06 -7.25
CA GLY A 158 5.02 -30.22 -6.88
C GLY A 158 5.55 -31.04 -8.06
N VAL A 159 5.42 -30.56 -9.31
CA VAL A 159 5.89 -31.24 -10.53
C VAL A 159 6.94 -30.39 -11.24
N TYR A 160 8.09 -30.99 -11.58
CA TYR A 160 9.14 -30.34 -12.35
C TYR A 160 8.81 -30.36 -13.85
N VAL A 161 8.50 -29.20 -14.42
CA VAL A 161 8.16 -29.03 -15.83
C VAL A 161 9.14 -28.12 -16.56
N LYS A 162 9.31 -28.32 -17.87
CA LYS A 162 10.12 -27.40 -18.69
C LYS A 162 9.37 -26.08 -18.84
N ALA A 163 10.05 -25.00 -18.50
CA ALA A 163 9.54 -23.64 -18.66
C ALA A 163 10.58 -22.77 -19.38
N LYS A 164 10.10 -21.88 -20.24
CA LYS A 164 10.89 -20.78 -20.80
C LYS A 164 10.74 -19.58 -19.88
N VAL A 165 11.84 -19.11 -19.32
CA VAL A 165 11.83 -18.07 -18.27
C VAL A 165 12.76 -16.91 -18.60
N ASN A 166 12.30 -15.69 -18.38
CA ASN A 166 13.15 -14.50 -18.41
C ASN A 166 13.79 -14.30 -17.03
N LYS A 167 15.04 -14.76 -16.85
CA LYS A 167 15.83 -14.49 -15.63
C LYS A 167 16.55 -13.13 -15.66
N LYS A 168 16.41 -12.32 -16.72
CA LYS A 168 17.07 -11.01 -16.82
C LYS A 168 16.19 -9.91 -16.24
N ILE A 169 16.61 -9.45 -15.06
CA ILE A 169 16.00 -8.34 -14.34
C ILE A 169 16.85 -7.09 -14.60
N PRO A 170 16.30 -6.03 -15.22
CA PRO A 170 17.07 -4.82 -15.45
C PRO A 170 17.40 -4.14 -14.11
N PRO A 171 18.65 -3.71 -13.87
CA PRO A 171 18.97 -2.94 -12.67
C PRO A 171 18.22 -1.62 -12.68
N ARG A 172 17.83 -1.11 -11.50
CA ARG A 172 17.20 0.21 -11.38
C ARG A 172 18.17 1.29 -11.84
N ILE A 173 17.90 1.90 -12.99
CA ILE A 173 18.65 3.05 -13.47
C ILE A 173 18.36 4.24 -12.55
N ILE A 174 19.39 4.73 -11.87
CA ILE A 174 19.37 5.95 -11.06
C ILE A 174 19.98 7.07 -11.90
N SER A 175 19.31 8.22 -11.99
CA SER A 175 19.81 9.35 -12.78
C SER A 175 21.08 9.93 -12.15
N ASN A 176 21.88 10.66 -12.93
CA ASN A 176 23.06 11.32 -12.39
C ASN A 176 22.66 12.47 -11.44
N TYR A 177 21.62 13.22 -11.79
CA TYR A 177 21.00 14.22 -10.91
C TYR A 177 20.65 13.65 -9.52
N ASP A 178 20.03 12.46 -9.45
CA ASP A 178 19.66 11.85 -8.15
C ASP A 178 20.90 11.49 -7.31
N LYS A 179 22.02 11.12 -7.94
CA LYS A 179 23.28 10.80 -7.26
C LYS A 179 23.97 12.07 -6.77
N GLU A 180 24.11 13.04 -7.66
CA GLU A 180 24.78 14.33 -7.42
C GLU A 180 24.08 15.15 -6.32
N ASN A 181 22.75 15.06 -6.24
CA ASN A 181 21.94 15.75 -5.22
C ASN A 181 21.68 14.90 -3.97
N GLY A 182 22.21 13.67 -3.87
CA GLY A 182 21.98 12.81 -2.71
C GLY A 182 20.51 12.38 -2.49
N LEU A 183 19.74 12.28 -3.59
CA LEU A 183 18.35 11.83 -3.64
C LEU A 183 18.21 10.33 -3.99
N ALA A 184 19.28 9.71 -4.49
CA ALA A 184 19.38 8.28 -4.66
C ALA A 184 19.21 7.56 -3.31
N ASN A 185 18.45 6.45 -3.27
CA ASN A 185 18.33 5.60 -2.09
C ASN A 185 19.73 5.24 -1.53
N ARG A 186 19.93 5.37 -0.21
CA ARG A 186 21.18 4.97 0.46
C ARG A 186 21.57 3.53 0.12
N GLU A 187 20.60 2.62 0.16
CA GLU A 187 20.72 1.24 -0.31
C GLU A 187 19.88 1.05 -1.56
N PRO A 188 20.42 0.52 -2.68
CA PRO A 188 19.65 0.26 -3.88
C PRO A 188 18.48 -0.70 -3.63
N TYR A 189 17.25 -0.21 -3.86
CA TYR A 189 16.02 -1.00 -3.72
C TYR A 189 15.41 -1.34 -5.09
N ILE A 190 15.05 -2.61 -5.27
CA ILE A 190 14.36 -3.16 -6.44
C ILE A 190 13.10 -3.91 -5.95
N ASN A 191 11.92 -3.44 -6.36
CA ASN A 191 10.62 -4.01 -5.96
C ASN A 191 10.38 -5.40 -6.58
N ASN A 192 10.52 -5.54 -7.90
CA ASN A 192 10.47 -6.84 -8.58
C ASN A 192 11.89 -7.33 -8.88
N PHE A 193 12.30 -8.38 -8.18
CA PHE A 193 13.64 -9.00 -8.25
C PHE A 193 13.57 -10.52 -8.54
N VAL A 194 12.43 -11.00 -9.06
CA VAL A 194 12.30 -12.35 -9.61
C VAL A 194 12.28 -12.34 -11.13
N GLY A 195 12.49 -13.51 -11.73
CA GLY A 195 12.26 -13.72 -13.16
C GLY A 195 10.78 -13.78 -13.53
N GLU A 196 10.50 -13.94 -14.81
CA GLU A 196 9.15 -14.09 -15.37
C GLU A 196 9.03 -15.44 -16.10
N ILE A 197 7.95 -16.19 -15.86
CA ILE A 197 7.61 -17.38 -16.65
C ILE A 197 6.93 -16.92 -17.93
N ILE A 198 7.52 -17.23 -19.09
CA ILE A 198 7.00 -16.85 -20.41
C ILE A 198 6.04 -17.94 -20.93
N SER A 199 6.43 -19.21 -20.76
CA SER A 199 5.63 -20.37 -21.20
C SER A 199 6.07 -21.65 -20.51
N VAL A 200 5.13 -22.57 -20.29
CA VAL A 200 5.34 -23.89 -19.66
C VAL A 200 4.87 -25.02 -20.58
N GLU A 201 5.64 -26.11 -20.62
CA GLU A 201 5.24 -27.39 -21.22
C GLU A 201 4.22 -28.07 -20.30
N VAL A 202 2.91 -27.91 -20.59
CA VAL A 202 1.83 -28.46 -19.75
C VAL A 202 1.70 -29.97 -19.99
N THR A 203 2.46 -30.73 -19.20
CA THR A 203 2.41 -32.20 -19.15
C THR A 203 1.14 -32.70 -18.46
N ASP A 204 0.77 -33.96 -18.71
CA ASP A 204 -0.38 -34.57 -18.04
C ASP A 204 -0.12 -34.79 -16.54
N GLU A 205 1.14 -34.97 -16.14
CA GLU A 205 1.52 -35.01 -14.72
C GLU A 205 1.20 -33.69 -14.00
N LEU A 206 1.45 -32.55 -14.64
CA LEU A 206 1.08 -31.22 -14.12
C LEU A 206 -0.45 -31.04 -14.05
N ARG A 207 -1.19 -31.57 -15.04
CA ARG A 207 -2.67 -31.60 -15.00
C ARG A 207 -3.17 -32.43 -13.81
N GLU A 208 -2.67 -33.64 -13.63
CA GLU A 208 -3.06 -34.50 -12.51
C GLU A 208 -2.67 -33.89 -11.15
N ALA A 209 -1.52 -33.21 -11.04
CA ALA A 209 -1.16 -32.49 -9.82
C ALA A 209 -2.15 -31.37 -9.47
N ASN A 210 -2.51 -30.55 -10.45
CA ASN A 210 -3.50 -29.48 -10.26
C ASN A 210 -4.90 -30.02 -9.96
N LYS A 211 -5.31 -31.13 -10.60
CA LYS A 211 -6.57 -31.81 -10.30
C LYS A 211 -6.59 -32.40 -8.89
N ARG A 212 -5.51 -33.06 -8.44
CA ARG A 212 -5.38 -33.55 -7.05
C ARG A 212 -5.50 -32.41 -6.05
N GLN A 213 -4.73 -31.32 -6.24
CA GLN A 213 -4.78 -30.13 -5.39
C GLN A 213 -6.19 -29.51 -5.35
N ALA A 214 -6.86 -29.42 -6.50
CA ALA A 214 -8.21 -28.90 -6.57
C ALA A 214 -9.25 -29.81 -5.86
N LEU A 215 -9.14 -31.12 -6.04
CA LEU A 215 -9.98 -32.12 -5.39
C LEU A 215 -9.83 -32.11 -3.86
N THR A 216 -8.63 -31.90 -3.33
CA THR A 216 -8.41 -31.69 -1.89
C THR A 216 -9.19 -30.46 -1.39
N GLY A 217 -9.15 -29.35 -2.14
CA GLY A 217 -9.96 -28.15 -1.86
C GLY A 217 -11.47 -28.43 -1.87
N ILE A 218 -11.95 -29.09 -2.93
CA ILE A 218 -13.36 -29.48 -3.11
C ILE A 218 -13.85 -30.35 -1.94
N GLN A 219 -13.12 -31.42 -1.62
CA GLN A 219 -13.48 -32.38 -0.57
C GLN A 219 -13.52 -31.73 0.82
N ARG A 220 -12.52 -30.88 1.13
CA ARG A 220 -12.49 -30.10 2.38
C ARG A 220 -13.70 -29.16 2.47
N ASN A 221 -14.04 -28.44 1.40
CA ASN A 221 -15.16 -27.51 1.38
C ASN A 221 -16.52 -28.23 1.53
N VAL A 222 -16.70 -29.39 0.89
CA VAL A 222 -17.90 -30.24 1.05
C VAL A 222 -17.97 -30.83 2.47
N GLY A 223 -16.86 -31.27 3.06
CA GLY A 223 -16.82 -31.76 4.43
C GLY A 223 -17.19 -30.69 5.47
N ILE A 224 -16.71 -29.46 5.29
CA ILE A 224 -17.09 -28.31 6.11
C ILE A 224 -18.60 -28.03 5.99
N PHE A 225 -19.13 -28.01 4.75
CA PHE A 225 -20.57 -27.82 4.51
C PHE A 225 -21.42 -28.88 5.21
N ILE A 226 -21.07 -30.17 5.07
CA ILE A 226 -21.79 -31.28 5.70
C ILE A 226 -21.87 -31.10 7.21
N ASN A 227 -20.74 -30.82 7.87
CA ASN A 227 -20.68 -30.67 9.32
C ASN A 227 -21.56 -29.51 9.80
N THR A 228 -21.39 -28.31 9.21
CA THR A 228 -22.20 -27.15 9.61
C THR A 228 -23.67 -27.29 9.26
N PHE A 229 -24.03 -28.01 8.18
CA PHE A 229 -25.44 -28.27 7.84
C PHE A 229 -26.12 -29.21 8.84
N ILE A 230 -25.41 -30.23 9.32
CA ILE A 230 -25.91 -31.12 10.38
C ILE A 230 -26.05 -30.36 11.70
N GLU A 231 -25.02 -29.62 12.12
CA GLU A 231 -25.05 -28.78 13.33
C GLU A 231 -26.21 -27.77 13.31
N ASP A 232 -26.43 -27.08 12.18
CA ASP A 232 -27.54 -26.15 12.03
C ASP A 232 -28.88 -26.88 12.04
N LYS A 233 -29.05 -27.97 11.28
CA LYS A 233 -30.34 -28.69 11.22
C LYS A 233 -30.73 -29.21 12.60
N GLU A 234 -29.81 -29.82 13.34
CA GLU A 234 -30.04 -30.24 14.74
C GLU A 234 -30.42 -29.05 15.64
N PHE A 235 -29.74 -27.91 15.51
CA PHE A 235 -30.06 -26.71 16.30
C PHE A 235 -31.45 -26.14 15.97
N TYR A 236 -31.79 -26.02 14.68
CA TYR A 236 -33.07 -25.45 14.25
C TYR A 236 -34.24 -26.38 14.60
N ASP A 237 -34.09 -27.71 14.40
CA ASP A 237 -35.09 -28.72 14.79
C ASP A 237 -35.34 -28.72 16.31
N GLN A 238 -34.28 -28.69 17.13
CA GLN A 238 -34.39 -28.65 18.60
C GLN A 238 -35.08 -27.38 19.14
N ASN A 239 -35.07 -26.29 18.38
CA ASN A 239 -35.66 -25.00 18.79
C ASN A 239 -36.97 -24.65 18.03
N GLY A 240 -37.47 -25.55 17.18
CA GLY A 240 -38.76 -25.38 16.48
C GLY A 240 -38.75 -24.30 15.38
N TYR A 241 -37.58 -23.97 14.84
CA TYR A 241 -37.43 -23.03 13.73
C TYR A 241 -37.69 -23.72 12.39
N LYS A 242 -38.30 -23.00 11.44
CA LYS A 242 -38.78 -23.59 10.16
C LYS A 242 -37.84 -23.48 8.96
N SER A 243 -36.69 -22.83 9.09
CA SER A 243 -35.72 -22.71 7.99
C SER A 243 -34.31 -22.36 8.47
N ILE A 244 -33.30 -22.80 7.71
CA ILE A 244 -31.88 -22.62 8.01
C ILE A 244 -31.44 -21.23 7.55
N THR A 245 -31.54 -20.24 8.43
CA THR A 245 -31.43 -18.82 8.09
C THR A 245 -30.00 -18.28 7.85
N ARG A 246 -28.95 -19.11 7.95
CA ARG A 246 -27.54 -18.71 7.71
C ARG A 246 -27.18 -18.47 6.23
N LYS A 247 -27.98 -17.71 5.47
CA LYS A 247 -27.76 -17.44 4.03
C LYS A 247 -26.34 -16.95 3.69
N ASN A 248 -25.73 -16.16 4.58
CA ASN A 248 -24.37 -15.64 4.41
C ASN A 248 -23.27 -16.72 4.49
N TYR A 249 -23.51 -17.85 5.16
CA TYR A 249 -22.55 -18.96 5.22
C TYR A 249 -22.65 -19.81 3.94
N TRP A 250 -23.88 -20.16 3.55
CA TRP A 250 -24.17 -20.96 2.36
C TRP A 250 -23.75 -20.30 1.05
N GLY A 251 -23.73 -18.96 0.97
CA GLY A 251 -23.22 -18.21 -0.18
C GLY A 251 -21.85 -18.70 -0.64
N SER A 252 -20.91 -18.93 0.29
CA SER A 252 -19.55 -19.41 -0.01
C SER A 252 -19.46 -20.82 -0.64
N ILE A 253 -20.56 -21.58 -0.62
CA ILE A 253 -20.71 -22.91 -1.22
C ILE A 253 -21.58 -22.83 -2.48
N TRP A 254 -22.59 -21.96 -2.52
CA TRP A 254 -23.31 -21.62 -3.75
C TRP A 254 -22.39 -20.98 -4.79
N ASP A 255 -21.42 -20.15 -4.39
CA ASP A 255 -20.40 -19.60 -5.29
C ASP A 255 -19.47 -20.68 -5.89
N ARG A 256 -19.38 -21.86 -5.25
CA ARG A 256 -18.48 -22.95 -5.65
C ARG A 256 -19.15 -24.07 -6.43
N PHE A 257 -20.39 -24.41 -6.09
CA PHE A 257 -21.13 -25.52 -6.70
C PHE A 257 -22.45 -25.08 -7.34
N GLY A 258 -22.96 -23.88 -7.01
CA GLY A 258 -24.30 -23.43 -7.39
C GLY A 258 -24.60 -23.53 -8.88
N ARG A 259 -23.62 -23.22 -9.74
CA ARG A 259 -23.76 -23.37 -11.21
C ARG A 259 -24.10 -24.81 -11.62
N LEU A 260 -23.42 -25.80 -11.04
CA LEU A 260 -23.69 -27.22 -11.27
C LEU A 260 -25.02 -27.65 -10.63
N ILE A 261 -25.27 -27.22 -9.39
CA ILE A 261 -26.50 -27.57 -8.65
C ILE A 261 -27.75 -27.04 -9.40
N GLU A 262 -27.70 -25.82 -9.93
CA GLU A 262 -28.82 -25.20 -10.65
C GLU A 262 -29.12 -25.88 -11.99
N VAL A 263 -28.11 -26.40 -12.71
CA VAL A 263 -28.35 -27.22 -13.91
C VAL A 263 -28.77 -28.65 -13.58
N ILE A 264 -28.36 -29.24 -12.46
CA ILE A 264 -28.93 -30.51 -11.96
C ILE A 264 -30.42 -30.33 -11.64
N MET A 265 -30.79 -29.27 -10.90
CA MET A 265 -32.19 -28.97 -10.56
C MET A 265 -33.05 -28.70 -11.80
N LYS A 266 -32.53 -27.93 -12.76
CA LYS A 266 -33.22 -27.62 -14.02
C LYS A 266 -33.42 -28.85 -14.91
N ASN A 267 -32.51 -29.82 -14.84
CA ASN A 267 -32.49 -31.01 -15.69
C ASN A 267 -32.60 -32.30 -14.86
N LYS A 268 -33.53 -32.34 -13.88
CA LYS A 268 -33.71 -33.38 -12.84
C LYS A 268 -33.86 -34.84 -13.34
N ASN A 269 -34.05 -35.06 -14.64
CA ASN A 269 -34.16 -36.37 -15.28
C ASN A 269 -33.04 -36.70 -16.29
N ASP A 270 -32.03 -35.83 -16.44
CA ASP A 270 -30.98 -35.95 -17.46
C ASP A 270 -29.79 -36.79 -16.94
N PRO A 271 -29.46 -37.93 -17.58
CA PRO A 271 -28.35 -38.80 -17.17
C PRO A 271 -26.98 -38.12 -17.10
N PHE A 272 -26.74 -37.05 -17.88
CA PHE A 272 -25.47 -36.33 -17.83
C PHE A 272 -25.28 -35.63 -16.48
N TYR A 273 -26.28 -34.87 -16.04
CA TYR A 273 -26.23 -34.13 -14.77
C TYR A 273 -26.36 -35.06 -13.56
N LEU A 274 -27.18 -36.12 -13.66
CA LEU A 274 -27.32 -37.13 -12.60
C LEU A 274 -26.01 -37.90 -12.32
N ASN A 275 -25.13 -38.07 -13.31
CA ASN A 275 -23.83 -38.73 -13.13
C ASN A 275 -22.83 -37.98 -12.22
N PHE A 276 -23.09 -36.71 -11.88
CA PHE A 276 -22.31 -35.98 -10.86
C PHE A 276 -22.74 -36.29 -9.41
N LEU A 277 -23.82 -37.04 -9.22
CA LEU A 277 -24.27 -37.53 -7.91
C LEU A 277 -23.70 -38.92 -7.62
N LYS A 278 -23.62 -39.26 -6.33
CA LYS A 278 -23.43 -40.64 -5.85
C LYS A 278 -24.54 -41.53 -6.42
N LYS A 279 -24.25 -42.79 -6.74
CA LYS A 279 -25.16 -43.70 -7.48
C LYS A 279 -26.56 -43.78 -6.85
N GLU A 280 -26.60 -43.95 -5.53
CA GLU A 280 -27.83 -44.08 -4.73
C GLU A 280 -28.65 -42.78 -4.76
N ALA A 281 -27.97 -41.63 -4.82
CA ALA A 281 -28.59 -40.33 -4.92
C ALA A 281 -29.08 -40.01 -6.35
N ALA A 282 -28.35 -40.46 -7.39
CA ALA A 282 -28.78 -40.35 -8.78
C ALA A 282 -30.08 -41.14 -9.05
N GLU A 283 -30.27 -42.28 -8.38
CA GLU A 283 -31.49 -43.09 -8.46
C GLU A 283 -32.66 -42.46 -7.68
N VAL A 284 -32.40 -41.86 -6.51
CA VAL A 284 -33.44 -41.25 -5.65
C VAL A 284 -33.87 -39.85 -6.12
N TYR A 285 -32.92 -39.00 -6.55
CA TYR A 285 -33.14 -37.58 -6.80
C TYR A 285 -34.31 -37.26 -7.76
N PRO A 286 -34.47 -37.93 -8.92
CA PRO A 286 -35.54 -37.63 -9.88
C PRO A 286 -36.94 -37.72 -9.26
N THR A 287 -37.16 -38.66 -8.34
CA THR A 287 -38.43 -38.89 -7.66
C THR A 287 -38.55 -38.21 -6.30
N LYS A 288 -37.47 -37.60 -5.79
CA LYS A 288 -37.46 -37.01 -4.45
C LYS A 288 -38.17 -35.66 -4.42
N ASP A 289 -39.21 -35.60 -3.60
CA ASP A 289 -39.85 -34.37 -3.16
C ASP A 289 -39.04 -33.68 -2.04
N PHE A 290 -39.15 -32.35 -2.03
CA PHE A 290 -38.55 -31.40 -1.09
C PHE A 290 -39.59 -30.39 -0.56
N ASN A 291 -40.89 -30.61 -0.81
CA ASN A 291 -42.00 -29.74 -0.41
C ASN A 291 -41.89 -28.29 -0.95
N ASN A 292 -41.15 -28.10 -2.06
CA ASN A 292 -40.72 -26.80 -2.62
C ASN A 292 -39.67 -26.03 -1.80
N ASP A 293 -38.97 -26.66 -0.84
CA ASP A 293 -37.81 -26.05 -0.19
C ASP A 293 -36.57 -26.16 -1.10
N ILE A 294 -36.28 -25.06 -1.80
CA ILE A 294 -35.13 -24.90 -2.70
C ILE A 294 -33.80 -24.96 -1.93
N ASP A 295 -33.75 -24.48 -0.68
CA ASP A 295 -32.51 -24.46 0.10
C ASP A 295 -32.21 -25.88 0.65
N GLU A 296 -33.22 -26.68 1.01
CA GLU A 296 -33.03 -28.11 1.33
C GLU A 296 -32.68 -28.95 0.07
N GLU A 297 -33.28 -28.67 -1.10
CA GLU A 297 -32.91 -29.36 -2.35
C GLU A 297 -31.46 -29.07 -2.75
N LYS A 298 -31.04 -27.79 -2.75
CA LYS A 298 -29.65 -27.39 -3.02
C LYS A 298 -28.67 -28.02 -2.03
N ALA A 299 -29.00 -28.04 -0.74
CA ALA A 299 -28.14 -28.62 0.30
C ALA A 299 -28.01 -30.13 0.17
N TRP A 300 -29.12 -30.83 -0.05
CA TRP A 300 -29.12 -32.27 -0.28
C TRP A 300 -28.27 -32.64 -1.49
N LEU A 301 -28.36 -31.89 -2.59
CA LEU A 301 -27.54 -32.12 -3.78
C LEU A 301 -26.04 -31.97 -3.49
N VAL A 302 -25.60 -30.93 -2.77
CA VAL A 302 -24.17 -30.76 -2.39
C VAL A 302 -23.65 -31.92 -1.53
N ILE A 303 -24.44 -32.41 -0.56
CA ILE A 303 -24.09 -33.57 0.28
C ILE A 303 -23.91 -34.84 -0.57
N HIS A 304 -24.64 -34.94 -1.68
CA HIS A 304 -24.69 -36.13 -2.54
C HIS A 304 -23.87 -36.04 -3.83
N LEU A 305 -23.12 -34.96 -4.06
CA LEU A 305 -22.12 -34.89 -5.13
C LEU A 305 -21.07 -36.00 -4.97
N ASP A 306 -20.73 -36.69 -6.05
CA ASP A 306 -19.59 -37.58 -6.14
C ASP A 306 -18.36 -36.80 -6.62
N THR A 307 -17.52 -36.38 -5.67
CA THR A 307 -16.31 -35.59 -5.98
C THR A 307 -15.31 -36.30 -6.89
N SER A 308 -15.39 -37.63 -7.05
CA SER A 308 -14.50 -38.39 -7.96
C SER A 308 -14.81 -38.14 -9.43
N LYS A 309 -15.99 -37.60 -9.74
CA LYS A 309 -16.45 -37.28 -11.11
C LYS A 309 -15.78 -36.02 -11.68
N PHE A 310 -15.27 -35.13 -10.81
CA PHE A 310 -14.60 -33.90 -11.23
C PHE A 310 -13.15 -34.21 -11.62
N ASN A 311 -12.94 -34.54 -12.90
CA ASN A 311 -11.68 -35.09 -13.41
C ASN A 311 -11.04 -34.27 -14.55
N THR A 312 -11.62 -33.12 -14.87
CA THR A 312 -11.27 -32.28 -16.03
C THR A 312 -11.12 -30.83 -15.57
N LEU A 313 -10.04 -30.15 -16.00
CA LEU A 313 -9.82 -28.73 -15.73
C LEU A 313 -10.60 -27.88 -16.75
N ASN A 314 -11.10 -26.72 -16.32
CA ASN A 314 -11.76 -25.77 -17.23
C ASN A 314 -10.72 -25.15 -18.21
N PRO A 315 -11.13 -24.70 -19.41
CA PRO A 315 -10.20 -24.15 -20.41
C PRO A 315 -9.41 -22.92 -19.95
N GLU A 316 -9.94 -22.18 -18.97
CA GLU A 316 -9.27 -21.08 -18.28
C GLU A 316 -8.05 -21.57 -17.48
N SER A 317 -8.21 -22.60 -16.64
CA SER A 317 -7.12 -23.16 -15.84
C SER A 317 -6.06 -23.85 -16.70
N GLU A 318 -6.46 -24.54 -17.78
CA GLU A 318 -5.51 -25.04 -18.80
C GLU A 318 -4.71 -23.91 -19.47
N ASN A 319 -5.25 -22.69 -19.58
CA ASN A 319 -4.50 -21.54 -20.09
C ASN A 319 -3.57 -20.93 -19.03
N TYR A 320 -3.98 -20.87 -17.77
CA TYR A 320 -3.11 -20.46 -16.66
C TYR A 320 -1.91 -21.39 -16.48
N LEU A 321 -2.08 -22.71 -16.66
CA LEU A 321 -0.96 -23.65 -16.61
C LEU A 321 0.12 -23.37 -17.67
N LYS A 322 -0.27 -22.88 -18.86
CA LYS A 322 0.68 -22.53 -19.94
C LYS A 322 1.56 -21.33 -19.59
N THR A 323 1.15 -20.48 -18.65
CA THR A 323 1.96 -19.36 -18.11
C THR A 323 2.54 -19.67 -16.72
N GLY A 324 2.40 -20.91 -16.25
CA GLY A 324 2.96 -21.39 -14.97
C GLY A 324 2.13 -21.09 -13.73
N TYR A 325 0.87 -20.67 -13.90
CA TYR A 325 -0.07 -20.42 -12.80
C TYR A 325 -0.83 -21.71 -12.45
N SER A 326 -0.69 -22.21 -11.22
CA SER A 326 -1.41 -23.38 -10.70
C SER A 326 -2.67 -23.02 -9.93
N ILE A 327 -3.64 -23.94 -9.84
CA ILE A 327 -4.91 -23.72 -9.11
C ILE A 327 -4.66 -23.47 -7.61
N ASN A 328 -5.32 -22.45 -7.05
CA ASN A 328 -5.44 -22.30 -5.61
C ASN A 328 -6.58 -23.20 -5.05
N GLN A 329 -6.21 -24.24 -4.31
CA GLN A 329 -7.14 -25.16 -3.63
C GLN A 329 -8.22 -24.46 -2.77
N ASP A 330 -7.92 -23.27 -2.23
CA ASP A 330 -8.84 -22.53 -1.37
C ASP A 330 -9.93 -21.80 -2.16
N ASN A 331 -9.76 -21.61 -3.47
CA ASN A 331 -10.64 -20.82 -4.32
C ASN A 331 -11.28 -21.62 -5.47
N VAL A 332 -11.22 -22.94 -5.40
CA VAL A 332 -11.84 -23.87 -6.36
C VAL A 332 -13.36 -23.73 -6.45
N TYR A 333 -13.87 -23.93 -7.66
CA TYR A 333 -15.28 -24.05 -8.01
C TYR A 333 -15.50 -25.15 -9.07
N ILE A 334 -16.73 -25.63 -9.21
CA ILE A 334 -17.17 -26.53 -10.29
C ILE A 334 -18.17 -25.76 -11.16
N ASN A 335 -18.00 -25.82 -12.49
CA ASN A 335 -18.92 -25.19 -13.43
C ASN A 335 -20.10 -26.11 -13.80
N GLU A 336 -21.02 -25.57 -14.60
CA GLU A 336 -22.22 -26.25 -15.09
C GLU A 336 -21.97 -27.55 -15.88
N LYS A 337 -20.73 -27.85 -16.28
CA LYS A 337 -20.36 -29.09 -16.99
C LYS A 337 -19.60 -30.09 -16.11
N GLY A 338 -19.36 -29.77 -14.83
CA GLY A 338 -18.47 -30.56 -13.96
C GLY A 338 -16.98 -30.29 -14.16
N GLU A 339 -16.58 -29.28 -14.94
CA GLU A 339 -15.17 -28.88 -15.09
C GLU A 339 -14.71 -28.13 -13.82
N ILE A 340 -13.48 -28.41 -13.38
CA ILE A 340 -12.82 -27.74 -12.24
C ILE A 340 -12.28 -26.38 -12.67
N GLY A 341 -12.69 -25.32 -11.97
CA GLY A 341 -12.09 -24.00 -12.07
C GLY A 341 -11.56 -23.50 -10.72
N SER A 342 -10.95 -22.32 -10.71
CA SER A 342 -10.59 -21.60 -9.49
C SER A 342 -10.76 -20.09 -9.70
N TYR A 343 -11.18 -19.39 -8.67
CA TYR A 343 -11.25 -17.92 -8.65
C TYR A 343 -9.87 -17.26 -8.39
N SER A 344 -8.81 -18.04 -8.12
CA SER A 344 -7.43 -17.57 -8.15
C SER A 344 -6.42 -18.67 -8.48
N HIS A 345 -5.30 -18.27 -9.06
CA HIS A 345 -4.18 -19.14 -9.43
C HIS A 345 -2.88 -18.51 -8.95
N GLY A 346 -1.91 -19.33 -8.54
CA GLY A 346 -0.63 -18.89 -7.99
C GLY A 346 0.56 -19.23 -8.89
N LEU A 347 1.55 -18.34 -8.93
CA LEU A 347 2.89 -18.66 -9.43
C LEU A 347 3.72 -19.36 -8.33
N PRO A 348 4.71 -20.19 -8.71
CA PRO A 348 5.75 -20.68 -7.80
C PRO A 348 6.43 -19.54 -7.01
N ALA A 349 6.89 -19.83 -5.79
CA ALA A 349 7.33 -18.81 -4.82
C ALA A 349 8.55 -17.99 -5.30
N GLU A 350 9.37 -18.56 -6.17
CA GLU A 350 10.56 -17.97 -6.79
C GLU A 350 10.26 -17.14 -8.06
N PHE A 351 9.01 -17.19 -8.55
CA PHE A 351 8.48 -16.33 -9.62
C PHE A 351 7.37 -15.37 -9.13
N ASN A 352 6.87 -15.54 -7.91
CA ASN A 352 5.86 -14.68 -7.30
C ASN A 352 6.49 -13.42 -6.67
N GLY A 353 6.78 -12.41 -7.50
CA GLY A 353 7.51 -11.21 -7.11
C GLY A 353 6.90 -10.34 -6.00
N VAL A 354 5.66 -10.63 -5.55
CA VAL A 354 5.10 -10.04 -4.32
C VAL A 354 5.57 -10.82 -3.09
N LEU A 355 5.37 -12.14 -3.07
CA LEU A 355 5.75 -12.99 -1.94
C LEU A 355 7.27 -13.05 -1.74
N SER A 356 8.04 -13.26 -2.82
CA SER A 356 9.51 -13.31 -2.72
C SER A 356 10.08 -11.98 -2.19
N ARG A 357 9.45 -10.85 -2.52
CA ARG A 357 9.87 -9.51 -2.09
C ARG A 357 9.57 -9.31 -0.61
N MET A 358 8.38 -9.67 -0.16
CA MET A 358 8.02 -9.59 1.25
C MET A 358 8.90 -10.51 2.10
N TYR A 359 9.17 -11.73 1.63
CA TYR A 359 10.13 -12.65 2.25
C TYR A 359 11.53 -12.04 2.33
N ARG A 360 12.10 -11.57 1.21
CA ARG A 360 13.42 -10.92 1.16
C ARG A 360 13.49 -9.74 2.13
N ASP A 361 12.52 -8.83 2.07
CA ASP A 361 12.55 -7.60 2.85
C ASP A 361 12.34 -7.88 4.37
N ASN A 362 11.49 -8.84 4.73
CA ASN A 362 11.38 -9.35 6.11
C ASN A 362 12.68 -10.00 6.61
N ASN A 363 13.40 -10.71 5.74
CA ASN A 363 14.58 -11.51 6.10
C ASN A 363 15.92 -10.72 6.02
N GLU A 364 15.96 -9.61 5.27
CA GLU A 364 17.17 -8.83 4.97
C GLU A 364 17.09 -7.33 5.33
N LYS A 365 15.90 -6.71 5.34
CA LYS A 365 15.77 -5.23 5.47
C LYS A 365 15.25 -4.75 6.83
N ARG A 366 14.60 -5.61 7.61
CA ARG A 366 14.19 -5.30 8.98
C ARG A 366 15.36 -5.27 9.96
N ALA A 367 15.26 -4.48 11.03
CA ALA A 367 16.18 -4.61 12.16
C ALA A 367 15.95 -5.91 12.96
N PHE A 368 14.69 -6.34 13.05
CA PHE A 368 14.27 -7.61 13.66
C PHE A 368 13.79 -8.57 12.56
N THR A 369 14.75 -9.11 11.79
CA THR A 369 14.45 -9.96 10.63
C THR A 369 13.76 -11.27 11.00
N TYR A 370 12.93 -11.80 10.09
CA TYR A 370 12.26 -13.09 10.23
C TYR A 370 12.02 -13.77 8.87
N ASP A 371 11.87 -15.09 8.90
CA ASP A 371 11.96 -15.97 7.72
C ASP A 371 10.57 -16.33 7.15
N SER A 372 9.79 -15.31 6.76
CA SER A 372 8.43 -15.49 6.22
C SER A 372 8.04 -14.35 5.28
N ALA A 373 7.13 -14.61 4.34
CA ALA A 373 6.52 -13.57 3.50
C ALA A 373 5.38 -12.80 4.20
N GLU A 374 4.99 -13.19 5.42
CA GLU A 374 3.86 -12.57 6.13
C GLU A 374 4.16 -11.15 6.62
N TRP A 375 3.13 -10.28 6.58
CA TRP A 375 3.18 -8.95 7.19
C TRP A 375 2.87 -9.00 8.69
N ARG A 376 3.32 -8.01 9.48
CA ARG A 376 2.84 -7.86 10.85
C ARG A 376 1.41 -7.33 10.83
N PHE A 377 0.46 -8.04 11.44
CA PHE A 377 -0.90 -7.54 11.63
C PHE A 377 -0.91 -6.40 12.67
N SER A 378 -1.93 -5.53 12.65
CA SER A 378 -1.94 -4.26 13.42
C SER A 378 -1.62 -4.40 14.91
N GLY A 379 -2.11 -5.47 15.56
CA GLY A 379 -1.79 -5.78 16.95
C GLY A 379 -0.29 -6.10 17.14
N ALA A 380 0.30 -6.95 16.29
CA ALA A 380 1.73 -7.24 16.34
C ALA A 380 2.60 -6.01 16.03
N ILE A 381 2.17 -5.12 15.11
CA ILE A 381 2.83 -3.83 14.88
C ILE A 381 2.82 -3.00 16.18
N GLN A 382 1.63 -2.77 16.77
CA GLN A 382 1.47 -1.97 17.98
C GLN A 382 2.26 -2.53 19.17
N GLU A 383 2.16 -3.84 19.42
CA GLU A 383 2.84 -4.53 20.51
C GLU A 383 4.35 -4.71 20.27
N GLY A 384 4.85 -4.45 19.05
CA GLY A 384 6.26 -4.62 18.69
C GLY A 384 6.70 -6.08 18.60
N LYS A 385 5.79 -6.98 18.23
CA LYS A 385 6.05 -8.42 18.06
C LYS A 385 6.58 -8.69 16.65
N TYR A 386 7.54 -9.59 16.57
CA TYR A 386 8.14 -10.10 15.34
C TYR A 386 8.17 -11.64 15.39
N PRO A 387 7.84 -12.36 14.31
CA PRO A 387 7.95 -13.82 14.29
C PRO A 387 9.36 -14.31 14.64
N GLY A 388 9.47 -15.27 15.57
CA GLY A 388 10.77 -15.78 16.05
C GLY A 388 11.55 -14.85 16.99
N TRP A 389 10.87 -13.88 17.62
CA TRP A 389 11.46 -12.98 18.62
C TRP A 389 10.60 -12.87 19.89
N THR A 390 11.23 -13.12 21.04
CA THR A 390 10.70 -12.85 22.37
C THR A 390 10.98 -11.40 22.78
N LYS A 391 9.92 -10.66 23.16
CA LYS A 391 9.97 -9.31 23.73
C LYS A 391 9.77 -9.35 25.25
N THR A 392 10.66 -8.75 26.04
CA THR A 392 10.58 -8.71 27.51
C THR A 392 10.76 -7.29 28.05
N ASP A 393 9.89 -6.85 28.98
CA ASP A 393 9.99 -5.54 29.61
C ASP A 393 11.12 -5.53 30.64
N ILE A 394 12.12 -4.67 30.43
CA ILE A 394 13.31 -4.53 31.27
C ILE A 394 13.45 -3.13 31.88
N SER A 395 12.36 -2.35 31.88
CA SER A 395 12.35 -0.94 32.37
C SER A 395 12.75 -0.80 33.85
N GLN A 396 12.69 -1.90 34.62
CA GLN A 396 13.07 -2.00 36.03
C GLN A 396 14.44 -2.70 36.25
N SER A 397 15.12 -3.12 35.18
CA SER A 397 16.39 -3.86 35.29
C SER A 397 17.53 -2.96 35.78
N PRO A 398 18.56 -3.51 36.45
CA PRO A 398 19.68 -2.71 36.96
C PRO A 398 20.36 -1.88 35.87
N GLU A 399 20.49 -2.40 34.65
CA GLU A 399 21.09 -1.71 33.49
C GLU A 399 20.39 -0.38 33.15
N PHE A 400 19.05 -0.33 33.21
CA PHE A 400 18.26 0.83 32.82
C PHE A 400 17.72 1.64 34.01
N SER A 401 17.87 1.11 35.24
CA SER A 401 17.43 1.76 36.48
C SER A 401 17.94 3.19 36.65
N LYS A 402 19.20 3.46 36.26
CA LYS A 402 19.84 4.78 36.39
C LYS A 402 19.17 5.88 35.57
N TYR A 403 18.53 5.54 34.45
CA TYR A 403 17.79 6.52 33.64
C TYR A 403 16.44 6.88 34.28
N ASN A 404 16.02 6.21 35.37
CA ASN A 404 14.78 6.48 36.09
C ASN A 404 13.55 6.54 35.14
N VAL A 405 13.47 5.61 34.19
CA VAL A 405 12.34 5.45 33.26
C VAL A 405 11.19 4.65 33.88
N SER A 406 11.53 3.77 34.81
CA SER A 406 10.65 2.95 35.65
C SER A 406 9.48 3.70 36.30
N ASN A 407 9.70 4.97 36.65
CA ASN A 407 8.72 5.83 37.34
C ASN A 407 7.99 6.79 36.39
N VAL A 408 8.22 6.72 35.07
CA VAL A 408 7.72 7.69 34.08
C VAL A 408 6.63 7.06 33.24
N THR A 409 5.38 7.44 33.52
CA THR A 409 4.21 6.92 32.79
C THR A 409 4.33 7.24 31.30
N GLY A 410 4.42 6.20 30.48
CA GLY A 410 4.55 6.31 29.03
C GLY A 410 5.94 6.06 28.46
N ILE A 411 6.97 5.79 29.27
CA ILE A 411 8.26 5.27 28.77
C ILE A 411 8.41 3.81 29.18
N LYS A 412 8.86 2.97 28.24
CA LYS A 412 9.28 1.58 28.51
C LYS A 412 10.53 1.21 27.72
N ILE A 413 11.32 0.30 28.27
CA ILE A 413 12.49 -0.29 27.61
C ILE A 413 12.35 -1.81 27.62
N PHE A 414 12.55 -2.44 26.47
CA PHE A 414 12.44 -3.87 26.27
C PHE A 414 13.72 -4.46 25.72
N SER A 415 14.04 -5.70 26.13
CA SER A 415 14.91 -6.57 25.36
C SER A 415 14.09 -7.31 24.29
N MET A 416 14.69 -7.44 23.12
CA MET A 416 14.26 -8.33 22.04
C MET A 416 15.32 -9.42 21.91
N GLN A 417 14.94 -10.68 22.06
CA GLN A 417 15.80 -11.84 21.91
C GLN A 417 15.24 -12.74 20.80
N ARG A 418 16.07 -13.14 19.85
CA ARG A 418 15.67 -14.10 18.80
C ARG A 418 15.57 -15.49 19.43
N ASP A 419 14.48 -16.19 19.16
CA ASP A 419 14.16 -17.48 19.76
C ASP A 419 15.10 -18.61 19.28
N THR A 420 15.59 -18.51 18.05
CA THR A 420 16.63 -19.38 17.47
C THR A 420 17.71 -18.50 16.82
N PRO A 421 18.92 -18.36 17.42
CA PRO A 421 19.98 -17.51 16.88
C PRO A 421 20.43 -17.88 15.46
N ILE A 422 20.73 -16.87 14.63
CA ILE A 422 21.21 -17.02 13.26
C ILE A 422 22.56 -16.31 13.12
N GLU A 423 23.58 -17.00 12.59
CA GLU A 423 24.90 -16.41 12.36
C GLU A 423 24.84 -15.25 11.36
N GLY A 424 25.67 -14.21 11.56
CA GLY A 424 25.70 -13.01 10.73
C GLY A 424 24.48 -12.09 10.83
N LYS A 425 23.41 -12.47 11.55
CA LYS A 425 22.21 -11.64 11.77
C LYS A 425 22.12 -11.14 13.22
N ARG A 426 21.36 -10.06 13.43
CA ARG A 426 21.01 -9.59 14.78
C ARG A 426 20.20 -10.69 15.50
N ASN A 427 20.63 -11.02 16.72
CA ASN A 427 19.97 -12.01 17.59
C ASN A 427 19.51 -11.45 18.94
N GLN A 428 19.96 -10.24 19.29
CA GLN A 428 19.50 -9.47 20.44
C GLN A 428 19.43 -7.98 20.09
N GLY A 429 18.60 -7.21 20.80
CA GLY A 429 18.51 -5.77 20.65
C GLY A 429 17.66 -5.11 21.72
N TYR A 430 17.83 -3.80 21.90
CA TYR A 430 17.05 -3.00 22.85
C TYR A 430 16.02 -2.13 22.11
N VAL A 431 14.84 -1.99 22.71
CA VAL A 431 13.71 -1.23 22.14
C VAL A 431 13.20 -0.24 23.17
N VAL A 432 13.10 1.04 22.79
CA VAL A 432 12.54 2.11 23.63
C VAL A 432 11.18 2.51 23.09
N GLU A 433 10.12 2.30 23.88
CA GLU A 433 8.74 2.65 23.55
C GLU A 433 8.31 3.89 24.34
N ILE A 434 7.75 4.88 23.63
CA ILE A 434 7.45 6.21 24.17
C ILE A 434 6.02 6.61 23.75
N ASP A 435 5.11 6.71 24.70
CA ASP A 435 3.77 7.28 24.52
C ASP A 435 3.81 8.80 24.67
N THR A 436 3.87 9.52 23.56
CA THR A 436 4.01 10.98 23.51
C THR A 436 2.71 11.73 23.85
N SER A 437 1.62 11.01 24.12
CA SER A 437 0.42 11.55 24.78
C SER A 437 0.63 11.76 26.28
N LYS A 438 1.64 11.13 26.90
CA LYS A 438 1.99 11.36 28.30
C LYS A 438 3.00 12.50 28.41
N ASN A 439 2.63 13.55 29.14
CA ASN A 439 3.43 14.78 29.25
C ASN A 439 4.84 14.49 29.83
N ASP A 440 4.93 13.64 30.85
CA ASP A 440 6.18 13.29 31.52
C ASP A 440 7.11 12.52 30.57
N ALA A 441 6.55 11.57 29.80
CA ALA A 441 7.28 10.82 28.78
C ALA A 441 7.79 11.76 27.68
N TYR A 442 6.92 12.58 27.10
CA TYR A 442 7.28 13.57 26.06
C TYR A 442 8.39 14.52 26.54
N THR A 443 8.28 15.05 27.76
CA THR A 443 9.26 15.98 28.34
C THR A 443 10.61 15.29 28.57
N LYS A 444 10.61 14.09 29.15
CA LYS A 444 11.84 13.34 29.45
C LYS A 444 12.52 12.73 28.22
N THR A 445 11.76 12.47 27.15
CA THR A 445 12.22 11.76 25.95
C THR A 445 13.56 12.25 25.43
N LYS A 446 13.75 13.57 25.28
CA LYS A 446 15.00 14.13 24.76
C LYS A 446 16.19 13.79 25.67
N GLN A 447 16.06 14.05 26.97
CA GLN A 447 17.08 13.74 27.97
C GLN A 447 17.44 12.25 27.97
N LEU A 448 16.44 11.35 27.95
CA LEU A 448 16.67 9.90 27.91
C LEU A 448 17.49 9.47 26.67
N ILE A 449 17.19 10.05 25.50
CA ILE A 449 17.93 9.76 24.27
C ILE A 449 19.37 10.27 24.37
N GLU A 450 19.58 11.45 24.95
CA GLU A 450 20.90 12.06 25.15
C GLU A 450 21.74 11.28 26.19
N GLU A 451 21.14 10.82 27.29
CA GLU A 451 21.76 9.94 28.30
C GLU A 451 22.17 8.59 27.69
N LEU A 452 21.26 7.90 27.00
CA LEU A 452 21.54 6.61 26.34
C LEU A 452 22.69 6.72 25.31
N LYS A 453 22.78 7.86 24.60
CA LYS A 453 23.88 8.15 23.67
C LYS A 453 25.20 8.41 24.40
N ALA A 454 25.20 9.20 25.48
CA ALA A 454 26.39 9.45 26.28
C ALA A 454 26.95 8.16 26.89
N ASP A 455 26.07 7.25 27.29
CA ASP A 455 26.39 5.90 27.79
C ASP A 455 26.74 4.88 26.68
N ASN A 456 26.78 5.30 25.41
CA ASN A 456 27.04 4.45 24.24
C ASN A 456 26.13 3.20 24.17
N LYS A 457 24.87 3.31 24.62
CA LYS A 457 23.90 2.21 24.56
C LYS A 457 23.27 2.09 23.18
N GLU A 458 23.57 0.98 22.49
CA GLU A 458 22.95 0.65 21.20
C GLU A 458 21.46 0.30 21.36
N ILE A 459 20.61 1.31 21.20
CA ILE A 459 19.18 1.09 21.01
C ILE A 459 18.92 0.66 19.57
N THR A 460 18.33 -0.51 19.39
CA THR A 460 18.00 -1.08 18.07
C THR A 460 16.76 -0.40 17.47
N SER A 461 15.77 -0.04 18.30
CA SER A 461 14.54 0.60 17.84
C SER A 461 14.02 1.66 18.81
N TYR A 462 13.67 2.83 18.28
CA TYR A 462 12.84 3.81 18.98
C TYR A 462 11.43 3.82 18.38
N ARG A 463 10.41 3.74 19.23
CA ARG A 463 9.00 3.61 18.85
C ARG A 463 8.18 4.71 19.52
N PHE A 464 7.72 5.69 18.73
CA PHE A 464 7.00 6.87 19.22
C PHE A 464 5.50 6.73 18.96
N PHE A 465 4.71 6.60 20.02
CA PHE A 465 3.27 6.38 20.00
C PHE A 465 2.48 7.65 20.28
N ASN A 466 1.32 7.80 19.61
CA ASN A 466 0.40 8.93 19.79
C ASN A 466 1.05 10.30 19.46
N MET A 467 1.89 10.36 18.42
CA MET A 467 2.51 11.61 18.00
C MET A 467 1.44 12.61 17.54
N GLY A 468 1.42 13.79 18.16
CA GLY A 468 0.47 14.87 17.87
C GLY A 468 -0.90 14.72 18.52
N LYS A 469 -1.12 13.72 19.39
CA LYS A 469 -2.44 13.45 20.02
C LYS A 469 -2.95 14.55 20.94
N ASN A 470 -2.03 15.22 21.64
CA ASN A 470 -2.38 16.30 22.57
C ASN A 470 -2.41 17.68 21.87
N ASP A 471 -1.78 17.77 20.70
CA ASP A 471 -1.58 18.98 19.89
C ASP A 471 -1.05 18.55 18.50
N SER A 472 -1.78 18.81 17.41
CA SER A 472 -1.33 18.42 16.06
C SER A 472 -0.13 19.25 15.55
N SER A 473 0.32 20.25 16.32
CA SER A 473 1.57 21.01 16.13
C SER A 473 2.71 20.62 17.09
N GLN A 474 2.55 19.54 17.87
CA GLN A 474 3.51 19.05 18.87
C GLN A 474 4.94 18.94 18.29
N LYS A 475 5.89 19.64 18.94
CA LYS A 475 7.21 19.95 18.37
C LYS A 475 8.23 18.82 18.49
N PHE A 476 8.10 17.80 17.64
CA PHE A 476 9.03 16.66 17.62
C PHE A 476 10.43 16.96 17.07
N ARG A 477 10.68 18.10 16.43
CA ARG A 477 11.98 18.44 15.81
C ARG A 477 13.16 18.19 16.76
N ASP A 478 13.08 18.64 18.01
CA ASP A 478 14.20 18.55 18.96
C ASP A 478 14.42 17.11 19.46
N ILE A 479 13.34 16.35 19.65
CA ILE A 479 13.37 14.93 20.01
C ILE A 479 14.02 14.10 18.89
N LEU A 480 13.60 14.32 17.64
CA LEU A 480 14.13 13.61 16.47
C LEU A 480 15.57 14.04 16.15
N SER A 481 15.92 15.31 16.41
CA SER A 481 17.30 15.80 16.32
C SER A 481 18.21 15.13 17.35
N ALA A 482 17.71 14.88 18.55
CA ALA A 482 18.46 14.25 19.63
C ALA A 482 18.80 12.77 19.38
N LEU A 483 18.10 12.07 18.47
CA LEU A 483 18.35 10.66 18.13
C LEU A 483 19.82 10.36 17.74
N PRO A 484 20.29 9.10 17.90
CA PRO A 484 21.56 8.64 17.34
C PRO A 484 21.70 8.98 15.84
N GLU A 485 22.93 9.14 15.35
CA GLU A 485 23.18 9.40 13.92
C GLU A 485 22.79 8.19 13.05
N ARG A 486 23.01 6.98 13.58
CA ARG A 486 22.67 5.70 12.94
C ARG A 486 21.59 4.99 13.75
N LEU A 487 20.56 4.49 13.07
CA LEU A 487 19.38 3.87 13.66
C LEU A 487 19.03 2.59 12.90
N PRO A 488 19.11 1.39 13.53
CA PRO A 488 18.63 0.17 12.89
C PRO A 488 17.13 0.23 12.62
N GLN A 489 16.34 0.81 13.53
CA GLN A 489 14.91 1.01 13.34
C GLN A 489 14.40 2.31 13.97
N LEU A 490 13.45 2.95 13.29
CA LEU A 490 12.59 4.00 13.82
C LEU A 490 11.14 3.72 13.42
N GLU A 491 10.23 3.59 14.39
CA GLU A 491 8.79 3.52 14.12
C GLU A 491 8.06 4.74 14.70
N LEU A 492 7.30 5.44 13.84
CA LEU A 492 6.56 6.65 14.18
C LEU A 492 5.05 6.42 14.00
N PHE A 493 4.30 6.47 15.09
CA PHE A 493 2.84 6.28 15.11
C PHE A 493 2.14 7.60 15.40
N PHE A 494 1.64 8.22 14.33
CA PHE A 494 0.86 9.45 14.39
C PHE A 494 -0.55 9.19 14.92
N ASP A 495 -1.08 10.12 15.70
CA ASP A 495 -2.49 10.13 16.09
C ASP A 495 -3.41 10.25 14.85
N ALA A 496 -4.68 9.87 15.01
CA ALA A 496 -5.67 9.97 13.94
C ALA A 496 -5.92 11.41 13.44
N SER A 497 -5.66 12.40 14.29
CA SER A 497 -5.79 13.83 13.98
C SER A 497 -4.49 14.50 13.47
N ALA A 498 -3.35 13.81 13.56
CA ALA A 498 -2.03 14.44 13.47
C ALA A 498 -1.31 14.20 12.14
N THR A 499 -1.80 14.80 11.05
CA THR A 499 -1.18 14.66 9.71
C THR A 499 0.07 15.54 9.50
N ASN A 500 0.58 16.18 10.54
CA ASN A 500 1.71 17.11 10.49
C ASN A 500 3.06 16.39 10.58
N THR A 501 3.75 16.27 9.44
CA THR A 501 5.06 15.61 9.32
C THR A 501 6.24 16.57 9.33
N SER A 502 6.03 17.88 9.53
CA SER A 502 7.07 18.92 9.40
C SER A 502 8.31 18.66 10.26
N SER A 503 8.14 18.13 11.47
CA SER A 503 9.24 17.79 12.39
C SER A 503 10.17 16.69 11.86
N LEU A 504 9.74 15.87 10.90
CA LEU A 504 10.55 14.79 10.34
C LEU A 504 11.81 15.29 9.62
N ILE A 505 11.89 16.57 9.24
CA ILE A 505 13.11 17.16 8.64
C ILE A 505 14.36 17.00 9.53
N ALA A 506 14.19 16.82 10.85
CA ALA A 506 15.27 16.48 11.77
C ALA A 506 15.92 15.10 11.51
N LEU A 507 15.32 14.28 10.64
CA LEU A 507 15.83 12.98 10.20
C LEU A 507 16.70 13.06 8.94
N GLU A 508 16.79 14.22 8.27
CA GLU A 508 17.51 14.41 6.99
C GLU A 508 18.97 13.93 7.02
N ASP A 509 19.66 14.17 8.13
CA ASP A 509 21.05 13.73 8.33
C ASP A 509 21.20 12.34 8.96
N LYS A 510 20.10 11.71 9.40
CA LYS A 510 20.11 10.42 10.12
C LYS A 510 20.17 9.24 9.15
N TYR A 511 21.07 8.29 9.41
CA TYR A 511 21.18 7.05 8.66
C TYR A 511 20.26 6.00 9.30
N ILE A 512 19.08 5.79 8.71
CA ILE A 512 18.07 4.85 9.22
C ILE A 512 18.05 3.59 8.34
N ASP A 513 18.07 2.41 8.94
CA ASP A 513 18.02 1.15 8.18
C ASP A 513 16.56 0.78 7.85
N GLU A 514 15.70 0.64 8.87
CA GLU A 514 14.24 0.47 8.74
C GLU A 514 13.48 1.70 9.31
N LEU A 515 12.78 2.44 8.45
CA LEU A 515 11.82 3.48 8.87
C LEU A 515 10.38 2.97 8.67
N SER A 516 9.56 2.97 9.73
CA SER A 516 8.12 2.69 9.62
C SER A 516 7.29 3.90 10.02
N LEU A 517 6.31 4.25 9.19
CA LEU A 517 5.38 5.36 9.40
C LEU A 517 3.95 4.82 9.49
N TYR A 518 3.30 5.02 10.63
CA TYR A 518 1.97 4.51 10.96
C TYR A 518 1.03 5.65 11.38
N THR A 519 -0.27 5.47 11.18
CA THR A 519 -1.30 6.36 11.79
C THR A 519 -2.37 5.53 12.46
N LEU A 520 -2.98 6.08 13.51
CA LEU A 520 -4.17 5.55 14.16
C LEU A 520 -5.48 6.00 13.48
N GLY A 521 -5.40 6.82 12.43
CA GLY A 521 -6.55 7.35 11.69
C GLY A 521 -6.57 6.93 10.21
N ASN A 522 -7.19 7.78 9.38
CA ASN A 522 -7.28 7.53 7.94
C ASN A 522 -5.94 7.86 7.25
N SER A 523 -5.30 6.85 6.65
CA SER A 523 -4.06 7.00 5.88
C SER A 523 -4.26 7.56 4.47
N LEU A 524 -5.52 7.75 4.03
CA LEU A 524 -5.90 8.26 2.70
C LEU A 524 -6.26 9.76 2.70
N LEU A 525 -5.97 10.50 3.76
CA LEU A 525 -6.22 11.95 3.82
C LEU A 525 -5.20 12.72 2.96
N ASP A 526 -5.67 13.61 2.07
CA ASP A 526 -4.81 14.48 1.23
C ASP A 526 -3.89 15.44 2.03
N SER A 527 -4.13 15.61 3.33
CA SER A 527 -3.24 16.37 4.22
C SER A 527 -1.95 15.62 4.59
N TRP A 528 -1.87 14.30 4.34
CA TRP A 528 -0.62 13.55 4.46
C TRP A 528 0.38 14.01 3.40
N SER A 529 1.52 14.49 3.88
CA SER A 529 2.65 14.91 3.06
C SER A 529 3.95 14.45 3.72
N LEU A 530 5.02 14.34 2.95
CA LEU A 530 6.36 14.07 3.47
C LEU A 530 7.36 14.85 2.62
N ASN A 531 8.27 15.57 3.27
CA ASN A 531 9.44 16.12 2.59
C ASN A 531 10.41 14.96 2.29
N PRO A 532 10.72 14.62 1.02
CA PRO A 532 11.61 13.49 0.71
C PRO A 532 13.03 13.68 1.25
N TRP A 533 13.50 14.93 1.39
CA TRP A 533 14.81 15.22 1.97
C TRP A 533 14.93 14.71 3.42
N ALA A 534 13.84 14.73 4.18
CA ALA A 534 13.77 14.22 5.55
C ALA A 534 14.13 12.74 5.69
N ILE A 535 14.01 11.94 4.62
CA ILE A 535 14.24 10.48 4.66
C ILE A 535 15.32 10.01 3.69
N LYS A 536 16.07 10.91 3.03
CA LYS A 536 17.02 10.58 1.95
C LYS A 536 18.12 9.58 2.35
N ARG A 537 18.52 9.56 3.62
CA ARG A 537 19.51 8.62 4.20
C ARG A 537 18.90 7.35 4.81
N THR A 538 17.62 7.09 4.54
CA THR A 538 16.95 5.82 4.89
C THR A 538 17.30 4.75 3.85
N ALA A 539 17.67 3.55 4.29
CA ALA A 539 17.87 2.40 3.41
C ALA A 539 16.53 1.86 2.90
N TRP A 540 15.61 1.57 3.83
CA TRP A 540 14.31 1.00 3.54
C TRP A 540 13.22 1.68 4.38
N VAL A 541 12.23 2.25 3.69
CA VAL A 541 10.95 2.60 4.31
C VAL A 541 10.08 1.36 4.23
N ASN A 542 9.60 0.89 5.38
CA ASN A 542 8.75 -0.28 5.49
C ASN A 542 7.48 -0.10 4.65
N SER A 543 7.20 -1.09 3.80
CA SER A 543 6.05 -1.12 2.91
C SER A 543 5.43 -2.53 2.80
N ILE A 544 5.61 -3.34 3.86
CA ILE A 544 5.04 -4.69 4.01
C ILE A 544 3.90 -4.66 5.01
N ASP A 545 4.13 -3.98 6.14
CA ASP A 545 3.14 -3.81 7.20
C ASP A 545 2.05 -2.81 6.78
N ILE A 546 0.96 -2.72 7.55
CA ILE A 546 -0.11 -1.74 7.30
C ILE A 546 0.38 -0.34 7.71
N THR A 547 1.00 0.37 6.77
CA THR A 547 1.62 1.69 6.96
C THR A 547 0.76 2.85 6.45
N LEU A 548 1.25 4.08 6.67
CA LEU A 548 0.79 5.26 5.94
C LEU A 548 0.98 5.10 4.42
N VAL A 549 0.00 5.58 3.63
CA VAL A 549 0.03 5.55 2.16
C VAL A 549 0.43 6.93 1.66
N LEU A 550 1.74 7.14 1.47
CA LEU A 550 2.28 8.43 1.03
C LEU A 550 2.28 8.55 -0.50
N ILE A 551 1.33 9.31 -1.05
CA ILE A 551 1.29 9.64 -2.47
C ILE A 551 2.33 10.74 -2.75
N LEU A 552 3.53 10.33 -3.18
CA LEU A 552 4.57 11.24 -3.69
C LEU A 552 4.13 11.88 -5.01
N LYS A 553 3.40 13.00 -4.92
CA LYS A 553 3.05 13.86 -6.07
C LYS A 553 4.35 14.41 -6.69
N ARG A 554 4.79 13.80 -7.79
CA ARG A 554 6.06 14.11 -8.47
C ARG A 554 5.92 15.40 -9.30
N THR A 555 6.05 16.55 -8.64
CA THR A 555 6.05 17.87 -9.29
C THR A 555 7.10 17.90 -10.40
N GLN A 556 6.70 18.30 -11.61
CA GLN A 556 7.65 18.53 -12.70
C GLN A 556 8.51 19.75 -12.34
N ILE A 557 9.78 19.52 -12.03
CA ILE A 557 10.79 20.58 -12.06
C ILE A 557 11.00 20.92 -13.53
N LEU A 558 10.32 21.96 -14.00
CA LEU A 558 10.64 22.59 -15.28
C LEU A 558 12.10 23.06 -15.19
N GLN A 559 12.94 22.51 -16.08
CA GLN A 559 14.25 23.08 -16.36
C GLN A 559 14.03 24.50 -16.88
N LEU A 560 14.81 25.43 -16.35
CA LEU A 560 14.99 26.78 -16.90
C LEU A 560 16.49 26.90 -17.15
N ASP A 561 16.83 27.17 -18.41
CA ASP A 561 18.20 27.49 -18.86
C ASP A 561 18.59 28.93 -18.48
#